data_AF-A0A6L8FX80-F1
#
_entry.id   AF-A0A6L8FX80-F1
#
_cell.length_a   1.000
_cell.length_b   1.000
_cell.length_c   1.000
_cell.angle_alpha   90.00
_cell.angle_beta   90.00
_cell.angle_gamma   90.00
#
_symmetry.space_group_name_H-M   'P 1'
#
loop_
_entity.id
_entity.type
_entity.pdbx_description
1 polymer ?
#
loop_
_entity_poly.entity_id
_entity_poly.type
_entity_poly.pdbx_seq_one_letter_code
_entity_poly.pdbx_strand_id
1 'polypeptide(L)'
;MTASNTTPAARVSVHGGHSKEFGDANDSTLEEVVRAYVDKDFEWVGITEHIPPASADFLFPWEIEAGQTLESRMERFTEYFSVARRLQREYRESIRILVGFETESYTGYVAYVNSLRNQFQPDYIVGSVHHVRDICIDGLPEWYAQAVEEAEGIDELFCEYFDQQYELLEKLEPK
;
A
#
# COMPACT_ATOMS: atom_id res chain seq x y z
N MET A 1 27.42 -10.56 -39.44
CA MET A 1 27.33 -9.99 -38.07
C MET A 1 25.86 -9.75 -37.80
N THR A 2 25.20 -10.65 -37.08
CA THR A 2 23.81 -10.47 -36.67
C THR A 2 23.80 -9.52 -35.49
N ALA A 3 23.36 -8.28 -35.69
CA ALA A 3 23.14 -7.34 -34.61
C ALA A 3 22.12 -7.96 -33.64
N SER A 4 22.54 -8.17 -32.41
CA SER A 4 21.67 -8.56 -31.31
C SER A 4 20.65 -7.45 -31.10
N ASN A 5 19.45 -7.65 -31.64
CA ASN A 5 18.33 -6.72 -31.49
C ASN A 5 17.68 -6.97 -30.13
N THR A 6 18.39 -6.61 -29.06
CA THR A 6 17.83 -6.64 -27.70
C THR A 6 17.17 -5.30 -27.44
N THR A 7 15.85 -5.24 -27.64
CA THR A 7 15.05 -4.16 -27.07
C THR A 7 15.29 -4.14 -25.56
N PRO A 8 15.70 -3.01 -24.96
CA PRO A 8 15.83 -2.91 -23.51
C PRO A 8 14.50 -3.31 -22.85
N ALA A 9 14.57 -4.10 -21.77
CA ALA A 9 13.39 -4.43 -21.00
C ALA A 9 12.77 -3.14 -20.44
N ALA A 10 11.45 -3.01 -20.57
CA ALA A 10 10.72 -1.89 -20.02
C ALA A 10 10.85 -1.82 -18.49
N ARG A 11 11.03 -0.62 -17.96
CA ARG A 11 11.03 -0.37 -16.51
C ARG A 11 9.61 -0.15 -16.04
N VAL A 12 9.23 -0.88 -15.00
CA VAL A 12 7.88 -0.84 -14.43
C VAL A 12 7.97 -0.92 -12.91
N SER A 13 6.99 -0.37 -12.21
CA SER A 13 6.84 -0.54 -10.76
C SER A 13 5.40 -0.84 -10.41
N VAL A 14 5.17 -1.92 -9.66
CA VAL A 14 3.85 -2.34 -9.14
C VAL A 14 3.52 -1.75 -7.78
N HIS A 15 4.49 -1.09 -7.13
CA HIS A 15 4.33 -0.51 -5.81
C HIS A 15 5.18 0.75 -5.76
N GLY A 16 4.68 1.78 -6.45
CA GLY A 16 5.37 2.99 -6.88
C GLY A 16 5.97 3.84 -5.77
N GLY A 17 5.98 3.36 -4.53
CA GLY A 17 6.29 4.10 -3.33
C GLY A 17 5.08 4.88 -2.83
N HIS A 18 5.32 5.57 -1.72
CA HIS A 18 4.34 6.36 -1.01
C HIS A 18 4.66 7.84 -1.13
N SER A 19 3.68 8.68 -0.86
CA SER A 19 3.80 10.13 -0.85
C SER A 19 3.65 10.69 0.56
N LYS A 20 4.14 11.90 0.77
CA LYS A 20 4.02 12.62 2.04
C LYS A 20 2.58 13.00 2.37
N GLU A 21 1.81 13.34 1.34
CA GLU A 21 0.45 13.83 1.48
C GLU A 21 -0.51 12.71 1.87
N PHE A 22 -0.24 11.48 1.41
CA PHE A 22 -1.19 10.37 1.46
C PHE A 22 -0.66 9.08 2.11
N GLY A 23 0.66 8.87 2.17
CA GLY A 23 1.31 7.76 2.88
C GLY A 23 2.41 8.22 3.84
N ASP A 24 3.44 7.39 3.98
CA ASP A 24 4.46 7.51 5.04
C ASP A 24 5.82 8.00 4.50
N ALA A 25 5.86 8.52 3.27
CA ALA A 25 7.07 9.11 2.73
C ALA A 25 7.33 10.50 3.34
N ASN A 26 8.58 10.82 3.64
CA ASN A 26 8.89 12.06 4.37
C ASN A 26 8.90 13.32 3.48
N ASP A 27 9.31 13.19 2.21
CA ASP A 27 9.83 14.34 1.45
C ASP A 27 9.28 14.52 0.04
N SER A 28 8.33 13.69 -0.43
CA SER A 28 7.84 13.77 -1.81
C SER A 28 6.32 13.78 -1.89
N THR A 29 5.78 14.79 -2.55
CA THR A 29 4.37 14.81 -2.98
C THR A 29 4.08 13.68 -3.96
N LEU A 30 2.81 13.32 -4.12
CA LEU A 30 2.45 12.26 -5.06
C LEU A 30 2.85 12.62 -6.51
N GLU A 31 2.77 13.89 -6.88
CA GLU A 31 3.18 14.34 -8.19
C GLU A 31 4.71 14.28 -8.39
N GLU A 32 5.51 14.59 -7.36
CA GLU A 32 6.96 14.42 -7.42
C GLU A 32 7.35 12.95 -7.59
N VAL A 33 6.63 12.02 -6.94
CA VAL A 33 6.81 10.57 -7.15
C VAL A 33 6.56 10.22 -8.62
N VAL A 34 5.43 10.64 -9.19
CA VAL A 34 5.10 10.40 -10.62
C VAL A 34 6.17 10.97 -11.54
N ARG A 35 6.59 12.22 -11.33
CA ARG A 35 7.63 12.87 -12.14
C ARG A 35 8.95 12.12 -12.07
N ALA A 36 9.31 11.60 -10.90
CA ALA A 36 10.53 10.82 -10.74
C ALA A 36 10.54 9.50 -11.55
N TYR A 37 9.37 8.93 -11.86
CA TYR A 37 9.24 7.78 -12.77
C TYR A 37 9.32 8.18 -14.24
N VAL A 38 8.69 9.30 -14.61
CA VAL A 38 8.81 9.90 -15.95
C VAL A 38 10.27 10.20 -16.26
N ASP A 39 10.98 10.87 -15.35
CA ASP A 39 12.39 11.24 -15.52
C ASP A 39 13.33 10.03 -15.65
N LYS A 40 12.88 8.84 -15.24
CA LYS A 40 13.64 7.58 -15.32
C LYS A 40 13.22 6.66 -16.47
N ASP A 41 12.38 7.14 -17.38
CA ASP A 41 11.83 6.39 -18.52
C ASP A 41 11.15 5.08 -18.10
N PHE A 42 10.29 5.15 -17.07
CA PHE A 42 9.40 4.03 -16.75
C PHE A 42 8.23 3.99 -17.73
N GLU A 43 7.88 2.80 -18.20
CA GLU A 43 6.73 2.59 -19.07
C GLU A 43 5.42 2.77 -18.29
N TRP A 44 5.39 2.24 -17.06
CA TRP A 44 4.27 2.44 -16.15
C TRP A 44 4.67 2.33 -14.68
N VAL A 45 3.84 2.96 -13.85
CA VAL A 45 3.94 2.91 -12.39
C VAL A 45 2.55 2.67 -11.81
N GLY A 46 2.46 1.79 -10.83
CA GLY A 46 1.29 1.64 -10.00
C GLY A 46 1.49 2.35 -8.66
N ILE A 47 0.58 3.24 -8.29
CA ILE A 47 0.60 3.97 -7.02
C ILE A 47 -0.38 3.31 -6.07
N THR A 48 0.08 2.93 -4.88
CA THR A 48 -0.64 2.05 -3.94
C THR A 48 -0.47 2.55 -2.52
N GLU A 49 -1.09 3.69 -2.18
CA GLU A 49 -1.06 4.18 -0.79
C GLU A 49 -1.77 3.21 0.16
N HIS A 50 -1.36 3.20 1.44
CA HIS A 50 -1.99 2.39 2.47
C HIS A 50 -3.46 2.76 2.64
N ILE A 51 -4.30 1.75 2.87
CA ILE A 51 -5.69 1.96 3.28
C ILE A 51 -5.75 2.61 4.68
N PRO A 52 -6.77 3.44 4.96
CA PRO A 52 -7.00 3.98 6.29
C PRO A 52 -7.51 2.86 7.23
N PRO A 53 -7.21 2.87 8.54
CA PRO A 53 -7.63 1.80 9.45
C PRO A 53 -9.15 1.69 9.56
N ALA A 54 -9.66 0.47 9.80
CA ALA A 54 -11.09 0.20 9.94
C ALA A 54 -11.63 0.48 11.35
N SER A 55 -10.77 0.47 12.36
CA SER A 55 -11.07 0.75 13.77
C SER A 55 -10.03 1.71 14.34
N ALA A 56 -10.43 2.51 15.33
CA ALA A 56 -9.52 3.43 16.03
C ALA A 56 -8.43 2.68 16.81
N ASP A 57 -8.63 1.40 17.10
CA ASP A 57 -7.63 0.52 17.73
C ASP A 57 -6.37 0.34 16.86
N PHE A 58 -6.48 0.57 15.55
CA PHE A 58 -5.39 0.46 14.58
C PHE A 58 -4.81 1.82 14.18
N LEU A 59 -5.15 2.90 14.89
CA LEU A 59 -4.44 4.16 14.75
C LEU A 59 -3.15 4.10 15.55
N PHE A 60 -2.04 4.50 14.94
CA PHE A 60 -0.77 4.54 15.67
C PHE A 60 -0.76 5.68 16.70
N PRO A 61 0.01 5.56 17.80
CA PRO A 61 0.06 6.58 18.84
C PRO A 61 0.38 7.98 18.32
N TRP A 62 1.34 8.10 17.39
CA TRP A 62 1.71 9.38 16.80
C TRP A 62 0.63 9.98 15.89
N GLU A 63 -0.22 9.15 15.27
CA GLU A 63 -1.36 9.62 14.47
C GLU A 63 -2.44 10.21 15.39
N ILE A 64 -2.69 9.56 16.53
CA ILE A 64 -3.60 10.05 17.56
C ILE A 64 -3.08 11.37 18.16
N GLU A 65 -1.77 11.43 18.48
CA GLU A 65 -1.13 12.66 18.97
C GLU A 65 -1.19 13.81 17.96
N ALA A 66 -1.11 13.50 16.66
CA ALA A 66 -1.31 14.45 15.57
C ALA A 66 -2.79 14.84 15.35
N GLY A 67 -3.72 14.30 16.13
CA GLY A 67 -5.15 14.59 16.05
C GLY A 67 -5.88 13.88 14.90
N GLN A 68 -5.29 12.82 14.34
CA GLN A 68 -5.94 12.04 13.28
C GLN A 68 -7.09 11.19 13.86
N THR A 69 -8.15 11.07 13.09
CA THR A 69 -9.33 10.25 13.39
C THR A 69 -9.60 9.30 12.22
N LEU A 70 -10.47 8.30 12.40
CA LEU A 70 -10.91 7.44 11.29
C LEU A 70 -11.50 8.26 10.13
N GLU A 71 -12.25 9.32 10.46
CA GLU A 71 -12.82 10.23 9.47
C GLU A 71 -11.72 10.96 8.70
N SER A 72 -10.76 11.58 9.39
CA SER A 72 -9.68 12.31 8.71
C SER A 72 -8.80 11.39 7.87
N ARG A 73 -8.57 10.15 8.31
CA ARG A 73 -7.84 9.13 7.54
C ARG A 73 -8.60 8.75 6.26
N MET A 74 -9.91 8.56 6.36
CA MET A 74 -10.77 8.27 5.21
C MET A 74 -10.87 9.46 4.23
N GLU A 75 -10.94 10.68 4.74
CA GLU A 75 -10.92 11.91 3.94
C GLU A 75 -9.61 12.03 3.17
N ARG A 76 -8.46 11.83 3.84
CA ARG A 76 -7.14 11.80 3.19
C ARG A 76 -7.04 10.72 2.12
N PHE A 77 -7.55 9.52 2.37
CA PHE A 77 -7.58 8.44 1.38
C PHE A 77 -8.51 8.75 0.19
N THR A 78 -9.62 9.45 0.45
CA THR A 78 -10.52 9.92 -0.61
C THR A 78 -9.85 10.97 -1.49
N GLU A 79 -9.13 11.91 -0.88
CA GLU A 79 -8.33 12.91 -1.58
C GLU A 79 -7.21 12.27 -2.42
N TYR A 80 -6.51 11.28 -1.86
CA TYR A 80 -5.53 10.47 -2.58
C TYR A 80 -6.08 9.95 -3.92
N PHE A 81 -7.22 9.26 -3.89
CA PHE A 81 -7.83 8.72 -5.12
C PHE A 81 -8.17 9.82 -6.13
N SER A 82 -8.67 10.96 -5.66
CA SER A 82 -8.97 12.11 -6.51
C SER A 82 -7.71 12.65 -7.20
N VAL A 83 -6.64 12.87 -6.43
CA VAL A 83 -5.36 13.39 -6.94
C VAL A 83 -4.68 12.38 -7.86
N ALA A 84 -4.60 11.11 -7.46
CA ALA A 84 -4.00 10.05 -8.27
C ALA A 84 -4.71 9.90 -9.63
N ARG A 85 -6.05 9.94 -9.64
CA ARG A 85 -6.83 9.88 -10.90
C ARG A 85 -6.69 11.17 -11.73
N ARG A 86 -6.47 12.34 -11.12
CA ARG A 86 -6.10 13.57 -11.84
C ARG A 86 -4.75 13.39 -12.53
N LEU A 87 -3.72 12.98 -11.79
CA LEU A 87 -2.37 12.76 -12.32
C LEU A 87 -2.36 11.68 -13.41
N GLN A 88 -3.12 10.60 -13.24
CA GLN A 88 -3.31 9.57 -14.27
C GLN A 88 -3.80 10.15 -15.61
N ARG A 89 -4.69 11.15 -15.60
CA ARG A 89 -5.16 11.82 -16.81
C ARG A 89 -4.15 12.82 -17.36
N GLU A 90 -3.51 13.57 -16.47
CA GLU A 90 -2.56 14.64 -16.81
C GLU A 90 -1.28 14.09 -17.45
N TYR A 91 -0.75 12.99 -16.91
CA TYR A 91 0.51 12.38 -17.36
C TYR A 91 0.34 11.26 -18.38
N ARG A 92 -0.88 11.04 -18.91
CA ARG A 92 -1.22 9.89 -19.77
C ARG A 92 -0.38 9.75 -21.04
N GLU A 93 0.17 10.85 -21.56
CA GLU A 93 1.04 10.87 -22.75
C GLU A 93 2.52 10.65 -22.38
N SER A 94 2.86 10.74 -21.09
CA SER A 94 4.22 10.64 -20.56
C SER A 94 4.50 9.28 -19.90
N ILE A 95 3.53 8.75 -19.14
CA ILE A 95 3.65 7.47 -18.43
C ILE A 95 2.25 6.90 -18.17
N ARG A 96 2.12 5.56 -18.23
CA ARG A 96 0.89 4.91 -17.76
C ARG A 96 0.91 4.80 -16.24
N ILE A 97 -0.05 5.42 -15.58
CA ILE A 97 -0.23 5.33 -14.13
C ILE A 97 -1.36 4.33 -13.86
N LEU A 98 -1.14 3.37 -12.96
CA LEU A 98 -2.19 2.56 -12.36
C LEU A 98 -2.45 3.09 -10.94
N VAL A 99 -3.71 3.21 -10.55
CA VAL A 99 -4.11 3.73 -9.23
C VAL A 99 -4.70 2.57 -8.43
N GLY A 100 -4.01 2.16 -7.38
CA GLY A 100 -4.39 1.06 -6.50
C GLY A 100 -4.41 1.48 -5.03
N PHE A 101 -4.35 0.51 -4.14
CA PHE A 101 -4.02 0.75 -2.74
C PHE A 101 -3.34 -0.49 -2.16
N GLU A 102 -2.62 -0.28 -1.07
CA GLU A 102 -2.01 -1.34 -0.26
C GLU A 102 -2.96 -1.73 0.87
N THR A 103 -3.23 -3.03 1.01
CA THR A 103 -4.12 -3.54 2.05
C THR A 103 -3.42 -3.69 3.39
N GLU A 104 -4.22 -3.82 4.45
CA GLU A 104 -3.77 -4.23 5.77
C GLU A 104 -4.34 -5.62 6.12
N SER A 105 -3.77 -6.29 7.13
CA SER A 105 -4.10 -7.67 7.52
C SER A 105 -4.66 -7.83 8.94
N TYR A 106 -5.09 -6.75 9.58
CA TYR A 106 -5.70 -6.80 10.92
C TYR A 106 -7.09 -7.45 10.91
N THR A 107 -7.58 -7.87 12.07
CA THR A 107 -8.88 -8.52 12.25
C THR A 107 -10.00 -7.77 11.54
N GLY A 108 -10.71 -8.45 10.63
CA GLY A 108 -11.81 -7.90 9.86
C GLY A 108 -11.43 -7.18 8.56
N TYR A 109 -10.15 -7.15 8.18
CA TYR A 109 -9.66 -6.42 7.00
C TYR A 109 -10.38 -6.80 5.70
N VAL A 110 -10.73 -8.07 5.48
CA VAL A 110 -11.30 -8.55 4.21
C VAL A 110 -12.58 -7.80 3.83
N ALA A 111 -13.52 -7.64 4.77
CA ALA A 111 -14.78 -6.94 4.50
C ALA A 111 -14.53 -5.46 4.18
N TYR A 112 -13.59 -4.85 4.89
CA TYR A 112 -13.24 -3.46 4.75
C TYR A 112 -12.48 -3.16 3.45
N VAL A 113 -11.51 -4.00 3.08
CA VAL A 113 -10.83 -3.96 1.78
C VAL A 113 -11.86 -4.09 0.65
N ASN A 114 -12.84 -4.99 0.79
CA ASN A 114 -13.94 -5.11 -0.18
C ASN A 114 -14.80 -3.85 -0.28
N SER A 115 -15.13 -3.18 0.84
CA SER A 115 -15.86 -1.90 0.76
C SER A 115 -15.05 -0.82 0.06
N LEU A 116 -13.74 -0.73 0.30
CA LEU A 116 -12.87 0.24 -0.38
C LEU A 116 -12.72 -0.07 -1.87
N ARG A 117 -12.57 -1.35 -2.24
CA ARG A 117 -12.59 -1.79 -3.65
C ARG A 117 -13.86 -1.33 -4.36
N ASN A 118 -15.01 -1.52 -3.71
CA ASN A 118 -16.32 -1.13 -4.27
C ASN A 118 -16.46 0.39 -4.39
N GLN A 119 -15.98 1.15 -3.40
CA GLN A 119 -16.09 2.60 -3.39
C GLN A 119 -15.15 3.28 -4.37
N PHE A 120 -13.87 2.89 -4.40
CA PHE A 120 -12.83 3.62 -5.12
C PHE A 120 -12.48 3.03 -6.49
N GLN A 121 -12.90 1.78 -6.76
CA GLN A 121 -12.65 1.09 -8.03
C GLN A 121 -11.16 1.18 -8.44
N PRO A 122 -10.23 0.67 -7.62
CA PRO A 122 -8.80 0.69 -7.94
C PRO A 122 -8.51 -0.16 -9.19
N ASP A 123 -7.44 0.17 -9.90
CA ASP A 123 -6.95 -0.61 -11.03
C ASP A 123 -6.41 -1.98 -10.58
N TYR A 124 -5.83 -2.05 -9.38
CA TYR A 124 -5.38 -3.26 -8.69
C TYR A 124 -5.17 -2.96 -7.19
N ILE A 125 -4.92 -3.98 -6.40
CA ILE A 125 -4.53 -3.86 -4.99
C ILE A 125 -3.20 -4.56 -4.75
N VAL A 126 -2.45 -4.11 -3.76
CA VAL A 126 -1.28 -4.82 -3.24
C VAL A 126 -1.67 -5.42 -1.90
N GLY A 127 -1.59 -6.75 -1.83
CA GLY A 127 -1.90 -7.51 -0.64
C GLY A 127 -0.73 -7.53 0.33
N SER A 128 -0.83 -6.81 1.44
CA SER A 128 0.23 -6.74 2.44
C SER A 128 -0.21 -7.25 3.81
N VAL A 129 0.75 -7.84 4.52
CA VAL A 129 0.59 -8.34 5.88
C VAL A 129 1.56 -7.56 6.76
N HIS A 130 1.04 -6.55 7.46
CA HIS A 130 1.81 -5.73 8.41
C HIS A 130 1.46 -6.05 9.86
N HIS A 131 0.45 -6.88 10.09
CA HIS A 131 -0.03 -7.22 11.43
C HIS A 131 -0.14 -8.74 11.60
N VAL A 132 0.41 -9.26 12.69
CA VAL A 132 0.19 -10.63 13.17
C VAL A 132 -0.43 -10.51 14.56
N ARG A 133 -1.55 -11.20 14.79
CA ARG A 133 -2.39 -11.04 16.00
C ARG A 133 -2.71 -9.58 16.32
N ASP A 134 -3.02 -8.80 15.29
CA ASP A 134 -3.32 -7.37 15.40
C ASP A 134 -2.16 -6.47 15.89
N ILE A 135 -0.93 -7.01 15.96
CA ILE A 135 0.28 -6.26 16.32
C ILE A 135 1.09 -5.97 15.06
N CYS A 136 1.44 -4.69 14.86
CA CYS A 136 2.27 -4.26 13.74
C CYS A 136 3.69 -4.85 13.83
N ILE A 137 4.15 -5.54 12.78
CA ILE A 137 5.42 -6.29 12.75
C ILE A 137 6.56 -5.56 12.03
N ASP A 138 6.27 -4.45 11.36
CA ASP A 138 7.22 -3.64 10.59
C ASP A 138 7.27 -2.17 11.06
N GLY A 139 6.63 -1.87 12.19
CA GLY A 139 6.68 -0.59 12.88
C GLY A 139 7.84 -0.50 13.88
N LEU A 140 7.51 -0.32 15.17
CA LEU A 140 8.51 -0.19 16.23
C LEU A 140 9.15 -1.55 16.59
N PRO A 141 10.45 -1.60 16.89
CA PRO A 141 11.12 -2.83 17.34
C PRO A 141 10.46 -3.48 18.56
N GLU A 142 9.86 -2.69 19.45
CA GLU A 142 9.16 -3.17 20.63
C GLU A 142 7.87 -3.90 20.27
N TRP A 143 7.16 -3.46 19.23
CA TRP A 143 5.94 -4.13 18.74
C TRP A 143 6.28 -5.44 18.06
N TYR A 144 7.35 -5.48 17.26
CA TYR A 144 7.83 -6.73 16.69
C TYR A 144 8.22 -7.74 17.78
N ALA A 145 8.94 -7.29 18.82
CA ALA A 145 9.30 -8.14 19.95
C ALA A 145 8.05 -8.66 20.70
N GLN A 146 7.03 -7.82 20.90
CA GLN A 146 5.75 -8.23 21.47
C GLN A 146 5.06 -9.28 20.59
N ALA A 147 4.99 -9.08 19.27
CA ALA A 147 4.39 -10.04 18.35
C ALA A 147 5.09 -11.41 18.39
N VAL A 148 6.44 -11.41 18.46
CA VAL A 148 7.24 -12.64 18.62
C VAL A 148 6.94 -13.34 19.95
N GLU A 149 6.84 -12.59 21.06
CA GLU A 149 6.51 -13.16 22.37
C GLU A 149 5.10 -13.75 22.38
N GLU A 150 4.12 -13.02 21.86
CA GLU A 150 2.74 -13.47 21.80
C GLU A 150 2.58 -14.70 20.90
N ALA A 151 3.26 -14.73 19.75
CA ALA A 151 3.29 -15.90 18.87
C ALA A 151 4.03 -17.11 19.47
N GLU A 152 4.65 -17.00 20.65
CA GLU A 152 5.45 -18.06 21.28
C GLU A 152 6.78 -18.37 20.55
N GLY A 153 7.26 -17.43 19.72
CA GLY A 153 8.56 -17.51 19.06
C GLY A 153 8.54 -17.00 17.61
N ILE A 154 9.74 -16.77 17.06
CA ILE A 154 9.89 -16.24 15.70
C ILE A 154 9.41 -17.23 14.62
N ASP A 155 9.62 -18.54 14.84
CA ASP A 155 9.18 -19.56 13.89
C ASP A 155 7.65 -19.57 13.80
N GLU A 156 6.95 -19.48 14.93
CA GLU A 156 5.49 -19.46 14.99
C GLU A 156 4.91 -18.14 14.46
N LEU A 157 5.56 -17.00 14.73
CA LEU A 157 5.22 -15.72 14.09
C LEU A 157 5.22 -15.85 12.56
N PHE A 158 6.25 -16.48 11.99
CA PHE A 158 6.32 -16.67 10.54
C PHE A 158 5.27 -17.67 10.03
N CYS A 159 4.97 -18.74 10.78
CA CYS A 159 3.86 -19.65 10.45
C CYS A 159 2.54 -18.87 10.35
N GLU A 160 2.20 -18.09 11.39
CA GLU A 160 0.97 -17.28 11.39
C GLU A 160 0.97 -16.21 10.28
N TYR A 161 2.11 -15.57 10.03
CA TYR A 161 2.27 -14.62 8.93
C TYR A 161 1.95 -15.27 7.57
N PHE A 162 2.49 -16.46 7.30
CA PHE A 162 2.26 -17.15 6.03
C PHE A 162 0.84 -17.71 5.92
N ASP A 163 0.23 -18.14 7.02
CA ASP A 163 -1.18 -18.54 7.06
C ASP A 163 -2.11 -17.34 6.77
N GLN A 164 -1.83 -16.18 7.36
CA GLN A 164 -2.57 -14.95 7.07
C GLN A 164 -2.34 -14.46 5.63
N GLN A 165 -1.12 -14.57 5.10
CA GLN A 165 -0.85 -14.28 3.69
C GLN A 165 -1.64 -15.22 2.77
N TYR A 166 -1.71 -16.51 3.11
CA TYR A 166 -2.51 -17.48 2.37
C TYR A 166 -4.01 -17.13 2.43
N GLU A 167 -4.54 -16.79 3.60
CA GLU A 167 -5.91 -16.30 3.74
C GLU A 167 -6.14 -15.06 2.87
N LEU A 168 -5.23 -14.10 2.87
CA LEU A 168 -5.32 -12.89 2.06
C LEU A 168 -5.46 -13.23 0.58
N LEU A 169 -4.64 -14.15 0.07
CA LEU A 169 -4.71 -14.61 -1.32
C LEU A 169 -6.04 -15.30 -1.63
N GLU A 170 -6.54 -16.17 -0.74
CA GLU A 170 -7.82 -16.86 -0.93
C GLU A 170 -9.02 -15.90 -0.87
N LYS A 171 -9.01 -14.93 0.05
CA LYS A 171 -10.15 -14.03 0.30
C LYS A 171 -10.20 -12.85 -0.62
N LEU A 172 -9.05 -12.31 -1.03
CA LEU A 172 -8.99 -11.13 -1.88
C LEU A 172 -8.90 -11.47 -3.37
N GLU A 173 -8.62 -12.73 -3.73
CA GLU A 173 -8.61 -13.26 -5.10
C GLU A 173 -7.85 -12.35 -6.09
N PRO A 174 -6.53 -12.12 -5.89
CA PRO A 174 -5.72 -11.36 -6.85
C PRO A 174 -5.75 -12.05 -8.22
N LYS A 175 -5.88 -11.26 -9.29
CA LYS A 175 -6.02 -11.74 -10.67
C LYS A 175 -4.72 -11.67 -11.46
#